data_AF-A0A358CUY9-F1
#
_entry.id   AF-A0A358CUY9-F1
#
_cell.length_a   1.000
_cell.length_b   1.000
_cell.length_c   1.000
_cell.angle_alpha   90.00
_cell.angle_beta   90.00
_cell.angle_gamma   90.00
#
_symmetry.space_group_name_H-M   'P 1'
#
loop_
_entity.id
_entity.type
_entity.pdbx_description
1 polymer ?
#
loop_
_entity_poly.entity_id
_entity_poly.type
_entity_poly.pdbx_seq_one_letter_code
_entity_poly.pdbx_strand_id
1 'polypeptide(L)'
;MQKSLRKIYFINRPIGAPSALRNADGAFSLLELVAALAVISALTTIATVGLNGKGGIVGQIKFANIDEAKALLNSAAADCLQKNRVNKDDKDLIDEEIISDKRIDSIGFKINKADKADKCSYFQLIPKDEDDDIRFPIGFSVIDGSLSKFANPTSTDEKSISSCERWAGVNCKQGECLKKLAEWKTKIKAEKNKCETSYTNWLSGGTQPPMFTRWNPRADEGCPAKPTSDCTETSFISDTCTTQGCNREVWGLDGKFVGFTREDYSRALEEKYGQACTEWVANKKKAKYTNSPQNLPQKLKECGEQEFWFYKGIDLGSKEEFDKRICSDNLEVAKKTSGKRTVQGCGNQTYYFCENTIKDSEREYKECSCKNEKFKKAQENKNGAFKTQETGAEGCGDFWICDKEILGDKDSYDNKCGKKEEPPPKDNVQKPWYCYKSWGKDYPGCQ
;
A
#
# COMPACT_ATOMS: atom_id res chain seq x y z
N MET A 1 -54.64 41.74 -13.52
CA MET A 1 -55.46 41.94 -12.29
C MET A 1 -55.08 43.28 -11.68
N GLN A 2 -55.90 44.30 -11.91
CA GLN A 2 -55.71 45.68 -11.42
C GLN A 2 -55.84 45.74 -9.90
N LYS A 3 -54.81 46.25 -9.21
CA LYS A 3 -54.82 46.48 -7.76
C LYS A 3 -55.55 47.78 -7.44
N SER A 4 -56.61 47.62 -6.65
CA SER A 4 -57.41 48.65 -5.99
C SER A 4 -56.54 49.53 -5.09
N LEU A 5 -56.50 50.84 -5.37
CA LEU A 5 -55.95 51.88 -4.51
C LEU A 5 -56.98 52.23 -3.43
N ARG A 6 -56.69 51.89 -2.17
CA ARG A 6 -57.46 52.39 -1.02
C ARG A 6 -57.05 53.84 -0.74
N LYS A 7 -57.98 54.77 -0.99
CA LYS A 7 -57.93 56.17 -0.53
C LYS A 7 -57.99 56.20 0.99
N ILE A 8 -56.97 56.77 1.62
CA ILE A 8 -57.00 57.15 3.04
C ILE A 8 -57.68 58.53 3.10
N TYR A 9 -58.87 58.59 3.68
CA TYR A 9 -59.57 59.84 3.98
C TYR A 9 -59.02 60.41 5.29
N PHE A 10 -58.31 61.54 5.22
CA PHE A 10 -58.04 62.39 6.38
C PHE A 10 -59.32 63.16 6.73
N ILE A 11 -59.92 62.83 7.87
CA ILE A 11 -61.01 63.62 8.46
C ILE A 11 -60.36 64.82 9.16
N ASN A 12 -60.28 65.96 8.46
CA ASN A 12 -60.03 67.25 9.08
C ASN A 12 -61.28 67.65 9.88
N ARG A 13 -61.27 67.48 11.20
CA ARG A 13 -62.20 68.17 12.09
C ARG A 13 -61.66 69.58 12.35
N PRO A 14 -62.45 70.65 12.15
CA PRO A 14 -62.06 71.98 12.57
C PRO A 14 -62.07 72.03 14.10
N ILE A 15 -60.91 72.34 14.68
CA ILE A 15 -60.79 72.70 16.09
C ILE A 15 -61.44 74.07 16.24
N GLY A 16 -62.63 74.11 16.84
CA GLY A 16 -63.28 75.34 17.25
C GLY A 16 -62.40 76.05 18.28
N ALA A 17 -62.08 77.31 17.99
CA ALA A 17 -61.42 78.20 18.93
C ALA A 17 -62.30 78.42 20.17
N PRO A 18 -61.78 78.32 21.40
CA PRO A 18 -62.43 78.91 22.55
C PRO A 18 -62.18 80.42 22.53
N SER A 19 -63.29 81.16 22.54
CA SER A 19 -63.33 82.59 22.77
C SER A 19 -62.68 82.97 24.11
N ALA A 20 -62.03 84.13 24.09
CA ALA A 20 -61.37 84.82 25.19
C ALA A 20 -62.07 84.71 26.55
N LEU A 21 -61.29 84.46 27.60
CA LEU A 21 -61.56 84.99 28.93
C LEU A 21 -60.34 85.78 29.42
N ARG A 22 -60.61 87.05 29.68
CA ARG A 22 -59.72 88.10 30.17
C ARG A 22 -59.16 87.72 31.54
N ASN A 23 -57.91 88.12 31.76
CA ASN A 23 -57.30 88.24 33.08
C ASN A 23 -58.23 88.98 34.05
N ALA A 24 -58.53 88.32 35.16
CA ALA A 24 -58.85 88.95 36.44
C ALA A 24 -58.08 88.15 37.48
N ASP A 25 -57.43 88.83 38.41
CA ASP A 25 -56.59 88.27 39.48
C ASP A 25 -57.37 87.30 40.38
N GLY A 26 -57.54 86.07 39.90
CA GLY A 26 -58.30 85.01 40.52
C GLY A 26 -57.37 83.86 40.86
N ALA A 27 -57.27 83.54 42.13
CA ALA A 27 -56.58 82.37 42.65
C ALA A 27 -56.91 81.13 41.79
N PHE A 28 -55.87 80.41 41.34
CA PHE A 28 -56.00 79.15 40.63
C PHE A 28 -56.97 78.23 41.38
N SER A 29 -58.08 77.88 40.74
CA SER A 29 -59.03 76.92 41.29
C SER A 29 -58.34 75.57 41.45
N LEU A 30 -58.44 74.95 42.63
CA LEU A 30 -57.95 73.59 42.90
C LEU A 30 -58.40 72.61 41.80
N LEU A 31 -59.59 72.82 41.25
CA LEU A 31 -60.19 71.98 40.21
C LEU A 31 -59.43 72.07 38.87
N GLU A 32 -58.91 73.25 38.53
CA GLU A 32 -58.12 73.47 37.30
C GLU A 32 -56.74 72.83 37.42
N LEU A 33 -56.11 72.91 38.60
CA LEU A 33 -54.86 72.22 38.89
C LEU A 33 -55.03 70.70 38.83
N VAL A 34 -56.10 70.15 39.43
CA VAL A 34 -56.39 68.71 39.40
C VAL A 34 -56.66 68.22 37.97
N ALA A 35 -57.40 69.00 37.17
CA ALA A 35 -57.63 68.67 35.76
C ALA A 35 -56.34 68.68 34.94
N ALA A 36 -55.47 69.67 35.13
CA ALA A 36 -54.17 69.73 34.46
C ALA A 36 -53.26 68.56 34.85
N LEU A 37 -53.20 68.19 36.13
CA LEU A 37 -52.42 67.05 36.62
C LEU A 37 -52.97 65.71 36.10
N ALA A 38 -54.30 65.55 36.00
CA ALA A 38 -54.92 64.37 35.42
C ALA A 38 -54.60 64.20 33.93
N VAL A 39 -54.58 65.29 33.16
CA VAL A 39 -54.22 65.27 31.73
C VAL A 39 -52.73 65.00 31.53
N ILE A 40 -51.86 65.66 32.30
CA ILE A 40 -50.41 65.45 32.22
C ILE A 40 -50.06 64.01 32.59
N SER A 41 -50.62 63.49 33.69
CA SER A 41 -50.38 62.09 34.11
C SER A 41 -50.81 61.09 33.04
N ALA A 42 -51.99 61.24 32.45
CA ALA A 42 -52.45 60.37 31.36
C ALA A 42 -51.55 60.45 30.11
N LEU A 43 -51.11 61.64 29.73
CA LEU A 43 -50.20 61.84 28.59
C LEU A 43 -48.80 61.26 28.84
N THR A 44 -48.26 61.40 30.07
CA THR A 44 -46.99 60.76 30.44
C THR A 44 -47.08 59.24 30.38
N THR A 45 -48.21 58.63 30.74
CA THR A 45 -48.40 57.18 30.65
C THR A 45 -48.43 56.70 29.19
N ILE A 46 -49.06 57.45 28.29
CA ILE A 46 -49.09 57.12 26.86
C ILE A 46 -47.70 57.33 26.21
N ALA A 47 -47.02 58.42 26.57
CA ALA A 47 -45.68 58.72 26.06
C ALA A 47 -44.64 57.69 26.56
N THR A 48 -44.74 57.22 27.81
CA THR A 48 -43.83 56.20 28.35
C THR A 48 -44.04 54.83 27.71
N VAL A 49 -45.28 54.45 27.37
CA VAL A 49 -45.55 53.25 26.55
C VAL A 49 -44.94 53.39 25.15
N GLY A 50 -44.97 54.60 24.56
CA GLY A 50 -44.31 54.91 23.29
C GLY A 50 -42.77 54.95 23.34
N LEU A 51 -42.17 55.14 24.52
CA LEU A 51 -40.72 55.16 24.70
C LEU A 51 -40.16 53.77 25.05
N ASN A 52 -40.81 53.06 25.98
CA ASN A 52 -40.28 51.84 26.59
C ASN A 52 -40.93 50.54 26.07
N GLY A 53 -42.02 50.62 25.30
CA GLY A 53 -42.63 49.43 24.70
C GLY A 53 -41.79 48.84 23.55
N LYS A 54 -42.03 47.57 23.19
CA LYS A 54 -41.35 46.88 22.07
C LYS A 54 -41.44 47.61 20.73
N GLY A 55 -42.50 48.42 20.55
CA GLY A 55 -42.71 49.28 19.38
C GLY A 55 -42.16 50.70 19.50
N GLY A 56 -41.62 51.07 20.66
CA GLY A 56 -41.10 52.39 20.97
C GLY A 56 -39.64 52.62 20.57
N ILE A 57 -39.10 53.78 20.96
CA ILE A 57 -37.74 54.21 20.61
C ILE A 57 -36.69 53.20 21.11
N VAL A 58 -36.84 52.67 22.32
CA VAL A 58 -35.90 51.67 22.89
C VAL A 58 -35.89 50.38 22.05
N GLY A 59 -37.06 49.92 21.59
CA GLY A 59 -37.16 48.76 20.71
C GLY A 59 -36.46 49.00 19.36
N GLN A 60 -36.62 50.18 18.76
CA GLN A 60 -35.92 50.54 17.52
C GLN A 60 -34.40 50.58 17.70
N ILE A 61 -33.90 51.10 18.83
CA ILE A 61 -32.47 51.07 19.15
C ILE A 61 -31.97 49.62 19.27
N LYS A 62 -32.72 48.72 19.91
CA LYS A 62 -32.36 47.30 19.97
C LYS A 62 -32.28 46.66 18.57
N PHE A 63 -33.19 46.99 17.65
CA PHE A 63 -33.09 46.52 16.25
C PHE A 63 -31.90 47.12 15.51
N ALA A 64 -31.58 48.40 15.73
CA ALA A 64 -30.38 49.02 15.16
C ALA A 64 -29.09 48.32 15.65
N ASN A 65 -29.04 47.98 16.94
CA ASN A 65 -27.94 47.21 17.54
C ASN A 65 -27.81 45.81 16.92
N ILE A 66 -28.92 45.16 16.59
CA ILE A 66 -28.90 43.87 15.87
C ILE A 66 -28.31 44.04 14.46
N ASP A 67 -28.67 45.12 13.75
CA ASP A 67 -28.13 45.38 12.41
C ASP A 67 -26.64 45.75 12.45
N GLU A 68 -26.20 46.46 13.48
CA GLU A 68 -24.77 46.70 13.75
C GLU A 68 -24.02 45.38 14.05
N ALA A 69 -24.58 44.50 14.88
CA ALA A 69 -24.02 43.17 15.14
C ALA A 69 -23.90 42.35 13.85
N LYS A 70 -24.91 42.37 12.97
CA LYS A 70 -24.86 41.71 11.65
C LYS A 70 -23.74 42.26 10.77
N ALA A 71 -23.52 43.58 10.78
CA ALA A 71 -22.45 44.21 10.01
C ALA A 71 -21.07 43.72 10.50
N LEU A 72 -20.83 43.73 11.81
CA LEU A 72 -19.60 43.21 12.42
C LEU A 72 -19.39 41.73 12.11
N LEU A 73 -20.46 40.92 12.20
CA LEU A 73 -20.42 39.49 11.87
C LEU A 73 -20.09 39.26 10.39
N ASN A 74 -20.60 40.07 9.47
CA ASN A 74 -20.24 39.98 8.04
C ASN A 74 -18.76 40.28 7.80
N SER A 75 -18.22 41.30 8.47
CA SER A 75 -16.79 41.64 8.38
C SER A 75 -15.92 40.51 8.92
N ALA A 76 -16.26 39.96 10.09
CA ALA A 76 -15.54 38.83 10.68
C ALA A 76 -15.64 37.56 9.82
N ALA A 77 -16.83 37.28 9.27
CA ALA A 77 -17.03 36.16 8.35
C ALA A 77 -16.20 36.31 7.05
N ALA A 78 -16.09 37.52 6.51
CA ALA A 78 -15.26 37.80 5.34
C ALA A 78 -13.78 37.56 5.61
N ASP A 79 -13.27 38.00 6.77
CA ASP A 79 -11.90 37.71 7.21
C ASP A 79 -11.66 36.21 7.39
N CYS A 80 -12.57 35.50 8.07
CA CYS A 80 -12.50 34.04 8.21
C CYS A 80 -12.48 33.32 6.86
N LEU A 81 -13.27 33.76 5.88
CA LEU A 81 -13.24 33.23 4.52
C LEU A 81 -11.91 33.50 3.83
N GLN A 82 -11.35 34.69 4.00
CA GLN A 82 -10.05 35.05 3.45
C GLN A 82 -8.95 34.18 4.05
N LYS A 83 -8.89 34.04 5.38
CA LYS A 83 -7.94 33.17 6.08
C LYS A 83 -8.04 31.71 5.65
N ASN A 84 -9.26 31.21 5.44
CA ASN A 84 -9.48 29.86 4.91
C ASN A 84 -8.92 29.69 3.49
N ARG A 85 -9.00 30.70 2.62
CA ARG A 85 -8.46 30.67 1.26
C ARG A 85 -6.93 30.67 1.23
N VAL A 86 -6.29 31.43 2.12
CA VAL A 86 -4.82 31.51 2.19
C VAL A 86 -4.18 30.42 3.06
N ASN A 87 -5.00 29.52 3.64
CA ASN A 87 -4.58 28.40 4.49
C ASN A 87 -3.53 28.78 5.54
N LYS A 88 -3.77 29.87 6.27
CA LYS A 88 -2.92 30.25 7.40
C LYS A 88 -3.18 29.36 8.62
N ASP A 89 -2.17 29.25 9.49
CA ASP A 89 -2.25 28.48 10.74
C ASP A 89 -3.30 29.02 11.71
N ASP A 90 -3.64 30.32 11.59
CA ASP A 90 -4.63 31.03 12.40
C ASP A 90 -6.04 31.07 11.76
N LYS A 91 -6.32 30.24 10.75
CA LYS A 91 -7.59 30.29 10.00
C LYS A 91 -8.86 30.09 10.81
N ASP A 92 -8.73 29.60 12.04
CA ASP A 92 -9.85 29.40 12.96
C ASP A 92 -9.99 30.54 13.99
N LEU A 93 -9.08 31.51 14.00
CA LEU A 93 -9.07 32.63 14.93
C LEU A 93 -9.79 33.85 14.36
N ILE A 94 -10.61 34.47 15.21
CA ILE A 94 -11.29 35.73 14.95
C ILE A 94 -10.32 36.89 15.18
N ASP A 95 -10.37 37.89 14.30
CA ASP A 95 -9.63 39.14 14.48
C ASP A 95 -10.35 40.06 15.48
N GLU A 96 -9.73 40.31 16.63
CA GLU A 96 -10.25 41.16 17.70
C GLU A 96 -10.38 42.64 17.29
N GLU A 97 -9.62 43.08 16.28
CA GLU A 97 -9.75 44.42 15.70
C GLU A 97 -11.07 44.57 14.94
N ILE A 98 -11.57 43.49 14.35
CA ILE A 98 -12.86 43.46 13.66
C ILE A 98 -13.98 43.35 14.70
N ILE A 99 -13.95 42.31 15.52
CA ILE A 99 -14.98 42.01 16.51
C ILE A 99 -14.35 41.51 17.82
N SER A 100 -14.65 42.22 18.91
CA SER A 100 -14.16 41.92 20.25
C SER A 100 -15.24 42.25 21.28
N ASP A 101 -15.15 41.66 22.48
CA ASP A 101 -16.10 41.90 23.58
C ASP A 101 -16.29 43.41 23.83
N LYS A 102 -15.21 44.20 23.78
CA LYS A 102 -15.26 45.66 23.96
C LYS A 102 -16.14 46.37 22.92
N ARG A 103 -16.11 45.93 21.66
CA ARG A 103 -16.88 46.54 20.56
C ARG A 103 -18.36 46.16 20.60
N ILE A 104 -18.66 44.94 21.02
CA ILE A 104 -20.03 44.43 21.03
C ILE A 104 -20.78 44.72 22.35
N ASP A 105 -20.06 45.03 23.44
CA ASP A 105 -20.68 45.31 24.74
C ASP A 105 -21.60 46.53 24.68
N SER A 106 -21.21 47.56 23.93
CA SER A 106 -22.00 48.80 23.75
C SER A 106 -23.32 48.58 23.02
N ILE A 107 -23.42 47.55 22.18
CA ILE A 107 -24.64 47.20 21.45
C ILE A 107 -25.48 46.13 22.16
N GLY A 108 -25.04 45.67 23.34
CA GLY A 108 -25.77 44.74 24.21
C GLY A 108 -25.60 43.26 23.85
N PHE A 109 -24.46 42.90 23.25
CA PHE A 109 -24.07 41.53 22.95
C PHE A 109 -22.77 41.16 23.68
N LYS A 110 -22.52 39.86 23.83
CA LYS A 110 -21.23 39.28 24.28
C LYS A 110 -20.83 38.11 23.38
N ILE A 111 -19.53 37.85 23.22
CA ILE A 111 -19.06 36.70 22.45
C ILE A 111 -19.37 35.45 23.27
N ASN A 112 -19.97 34.44 22.64
CA ASN A 112 -20.16 33.16 23.28
C ASN A 112 -18.83 32.40 23.32
N LYS A 113 -18.14 32.42 24.47
CA LYS A 113 -16.90 31.65 24.66
C LYS A 113 -17.15 30.19 25.04
N ALA A 114 -18.40 29.82 25.32
CA ALA A 114 -18.73 28.43 25.59
C ALA A 114 -18.62 27.60 24.31
N ASP A 115 -18.22 26.34 24.46
CA ASP A 115 -18.17 25.34 23.39
C ASP A 115 -17.44 25.78 22.12
N LYS A 116 -16.39 26.61 22.26
CA LYS A 116 -15.59 27.13 21.13
C LYS A 116 -16.42 27.95 20.13
N ALA A 117 -17.44 28.65 20.59
CA ALA A 117 -18.28 29.53 19.78
C ALA A 117 -17.68 30.93 19.53
N ASP A 118 -16.36 31.03 19.65
CA ASP A 118 -15.50 32.19 19.45
C ASP A 118 -14.53 32.00 18.27
N LYS A 119 -14.83 31.05 17.37
CA LYS A 119 -13.94 30.62 16.28
C LYS A 119 -14.53 30.82 14.90
N CYS A 120 -13.71 30.85 13.85
CA CYS A 120 -14.23 30.92 12.47
C CYS A 120 -15.05 29.68 12.09
N SER A 121 -14.74 28.51 12.63
CA SER A 121 -15.54 27.30 12.43
C SER A 121 -16.97 27.44 12.97
N TYR A 122 -17.16 28.20 14.04
CA TYR A 122 -18.46 28.50 14.64
C TYR A 122 -18.30 29.72 15.57
N PHE A 123 -18.88 30.86 15.17
CA PHE A 123 -18.84 32.11 15.91
C PHE A 123 -20.25 32.55 16.27
N GLN A 124 -20.49 32.86 17.54
CA GLN A 124 -21.80 33.26 18.03
C GLN A 124 -21.71 34.44 19.00
N LEU A 125 -22.60 35.40 18.79
CA LEU A 125 -22.93 36.43 19.75
C LEU A 125 -24.21 36.03 20.49
N ILE A 126 -24.24 36.28 21.78
CA ILE A 126 -25.44 36.11 22.61
C ILE A 126 -25.80 37.45 23.26
N PRO A 127 -27.09 37.73 23.48
CA PRO A 127 -27.51 38.92 24.22
C PRO A 127 -26.82 38.99 25.59
N LYS A 128 -26.48 40.20 26.03
CA LYS A 128 -25.93 40.42 27.37
C LYS A 128 -26.97 40.18 28.45
N ASP A 129 -28.20 40.61 28.18
CA ASP A 129 -29.39 40.40 28.99
C ASP A 129 -30.12 39.14 28.49
N GLU A 130 -30.29 38.16 29.37
CA GLU A 130 -30.90 36.86 29.05
C GLU A 130 -32.41 36.97 28.83
N ASP A 131 -33.03 38.01 29.40
CA ASP A 131 -34.46 38.31 29.26
C ASP A 131 -34.75 39.25 28.08
N ASP A 132 -33.76 39.56 27.23
CA ASP A 132 -33.96 40.42 26.05
C ASP A 132 -34.85 39.71 25.02
N ASP A 133 -36.01 40.31 24.76
CA ASP A 133 -37.05 39.79 23.89
C ASP A 133 -36.91 40.25 22.43
N ILE A 134 -35.96 41.13 22.14
CA ILE A 134 -35.68 41.65 20.80
C ILE A 134 -34.33 41.16 20.31
N ARG A 135 -33.29 41.24 21.16
CA ARG A 135 -31.97 40.68 20.82
C ARG A 135 -32.01 39.17 20.96
N PHE A 136 -31.28 38.47 20.09
CA PHE A 136 -31.22 37.02 20.11
C PHE A 136 -29.84 36.52 19.69
N PRO A 137 -29.48 35.28 20.08
CA PRO A 137 -28.26 34.64 19.62
C PRO A 137 -28.12 34.68 18.09
N ILE A 138 -27.01 35.22 17.60
CA ILE A 138 -26.75 35.44 16.17
C ILE A 138 -25.29 35.11 15.87
N GLY A 139 -25.02 34.48 14.72
CA GLY A 139 -23.68 34.04 14.41
C GLY A 139 -23.47 33.58 12.98
N PHE A 140 -22.29 33.05 12.73
CA PHE A 140 -21.91 32.42 11.48
C PHE A 140 -20.96 31.24 11.70
N SER A 141 -20.82 30.40 10.69
CA SER A 141 -19.90 29.28 10.66
C SER A 141 -19.26 29.23 9.27
N VAL A 142 -17.92 29.15 9.23
CA VAL A 142 -17.17 28.94 8.00
C VAL A 142 -16.62 27.52 8.02
N ILE A 143 -17.18 26.66 7.18
CA ILE A 143 -16.78 25.25 7.06
C ILE A 143 -16.48 24.97 5.59
N ASP A 144 -15.32 24.40 5.31
CA ASP A 144 -14.88 24.05 3.95
C ASP A 144 -14.97 25.24 2.96
N GLY A 145 -14.64 26.44 3.43
CA GLY A 145 -14.71 27.67 2.64
C GLY A 145 -16.13 28.16 2.33
N SER A 146 -17.15 27.54 2.91
CA SER A 146 -18.55 27.93 2.79
C SER A 146 -19.03 28.65 4.04
N LEU A 147 -19.73 29.77 3.85
CA LEU A 147 -20.31 30.57 4.92
C LEU A 147 -21.77 30.19 5.18
N SER A 148 -22.07 29.83 6.43
CA SER A 148 -23.42 29.59 6.93
C SER A 148 -23.74 30.59 8.04
N LYS A 149 -24.74 31.44 7.82
CA LYS A 149 -25.25 32.37 8.84
C LYS A 149 -26.37 31.70 9.64
N PHE A 150 -26.46 31.96 10.93
CA PHE A 150 -27.50 31.40 11.79
C PHE A 150 -27.96 32.41 12.85
N ALA A 151 -29.15 32.18 13.39
CA ALA A 151 -29.72 32.94 14.49
C ALA A 151 -30.77 32.10 15.23
N ASN A 152 -30.97 32.34 16.52
CA ASN A 152 -31.93 31.60 17.34
C ASN A 152 -32.77 32.53 18.23
N PRO A 153 -33.84 33.15 17.71
CA PRO A 153 -34.72 34.01 18.49
C PRO A 153 -35.44 33.19 19.58
N THR A 154 -35.31 33.65 20.81
CA THR A 154 -35.99 33.11 21.99
C THR A 154 -37.40 33.68 22.15
N SER A 155 -37.67 34.85 21.56
CA SER A 155 -38.94 35.54 21.67
C SER A 155 -39.95 35.15 20.58
N THR A 156 -41.23 35.40 20.87
CA THR A 156 -42.35 35.27 19.93
C THR A 156 -42.59 36.56 19.13
N ASP A 157 -41.73 37.58 19.28
CA ASP A 157 -41.89 38.85 18.59
C ASP A 157 -41.68 38.70 17.08
N GLU A 158 -42.70 39.07 16.29
CA GLU A 158 -42.70 38.89 14.84
C GLU A 158 -41.54 39.64 14.14
N LYS A 159 -41.15 40.82 14.66
CA LYS A 159 -40.06 41.59 14.07
C LYS A 159 -38.70 40.92 14.33
N SER A 160 -38.51 40.35 15.50
CA SER A 160 -37.32 39.58 15.87
C SER A 160 -37.21 38.30 15.03
N ILE A 161 -38.32 37.58 14.85
CA ILE A 161 -38.39 36.42 13.95
C ILE A 161 -38.08 36.84 12.50
N SER A 162 -38.69 37.92 12.01
CA SER A 162 -38.41 38.43 10.65
C SER A 162 -36.96 38.86 10.48
N SER A 163 -36.36 39.47 11.49
CA SER A 163 -34.93 39.84 11.51
C SER A 163 -34.03 38.61 11.43
N CYS A 164 -34.39 37.53 12.14
CA CYS A 164 -33.71 36.24 12.08
C CYS A 164 -33.81 35.60 10.69
N GLU A 165 -35.01 35.54 10.11
CA GLU A 165 -35.24 34.99 8.76
C GLU A 165 -34.47 35.78 7.69
N ARG A 166 -34.39 37.11 7.80
CA ARG A 166 -33.61 37.94 6.88
C ARG A 166 -32.09 37.71 6.98
N TRP A 167 -31.60 37.41 8.17
CA TRP A 167 -30.17 37.16 8.40
C TRP A 167 -29.75 35.74 8.03
N ALA A 168 -30.45 34.76 8.60
CA ALA A 168 -30.07 33.35 8.57
C ALA A 168 -30.83 32.54 7.52
N GLY A 169 -31.92 33.08 6.95
CA GLY A 169 -32.80 32.36 6.04
C GLY A 169 -33.31 31.08 6.68
N VAL A 170 -33.05 29.96 6.01
CA VAL A 170 -33.43 28.61 6.47
C VAL A 170 -32.73 28.19 7.77
N ASN A 171 -31.61 28.82 8.14
CA ASN A 171 -30.89 28.52 9.37
C ASN A 171 -31.42 29.28 10.59
N CYS A 172 -32.50 30.07 10.43
CA CYS A 172 -33.20 30.67 11.56
C CYS A 172 -33.77 29.55 12.44
N LYS A 173 -33.47 29.58 13.75
CA LYS A 173 -33.79 28.52 14.74
C LYS A 173 -33.05 27.19 14.55
N GLN A 174 -31.96 27.16 13.77
CA GLN A 174 -31.15 25.94 13.53
C GLN A 174 -29.72 26.03 14.07
N GLY A 175 -29.45 26.95 15.02
CA GLY A 175 -28.10 27.19 15.53
C GLY A 175 -27.43 25.94 16.11
N GLU A 176 -28.16 25.15 16.92
CA GLU A 176 -27.64 23.92 17.53
C GLU A 176 -27.31 22.85 16.47
N CYS A 177 -28.14 22.72 15.44
CA CYS A 177 -27.98 21.77 14.35
C CYS A 177 -26.72 22.08 13.53
N LEU A 178 -26.50 23.37 13.25
CA LEU A 178 -25.31 23.85 12.57
C LEU A 178 -24.05 23.64 13.41
N LYS A 179 -24.12 23.86 14.73
CA LYS A 179 -23.03 23.58 15.65
C LYS A 179 -22.63 22.10 15.59
N LYS A 180 -23.59 21.17 15.72
CA LYS A 180 -23.33 19.72 15.62
C LYS A 180 -22.72 19.33 14.27
N LEU A 181 -23.21 19.90 13.17
CA LEU A 181 -22.64 19.67 11.84
C LEU A 181 -21.19 20.19 11.73
N ALA A 182 -20.91 21.38 12.29
CA ALA A 182 -19.56 21.96 12.32
C ALA A 182 -18.58 21.10 13.11
N GLU A 183 -19.01 20.63 14.29
CA GLU A 183 -18.24 19.72 15.13
C GLU A 183 -17.96 18.40 14.42
N TRP A 184 -18.97 17.80 13.76
CA TRP A 184 -18.82 16.56 13.00
C TRP A 184 -17.81 16.70 11.86
N LYS A 185 -17.93 17.75 11.03
CA LYS A 185 -16.97 18.02 9.95
C LYS A 185 -15.55 18.28 10.47
N THR A 186 -15.43 18.92 11.63
CA THR A 186 -14.14 19.12 12.29
C THR A 186 -13.51 17.79 12.73
N LYS A 187 -14.31 16.84 13.26
CA LYS A 187 -13.85 15.48 13.59
C LYS A 187 -13.35 14.74 12.34
N ILE A 188 -14.10 14.78 11.24
CA ILE A 188 -13.69 14.16 9.96
C ILE A 188 -12.36 14.74 9.48
N LYS A 189 -12.21 16.06 9.48
CA LYS A 189 -10.98 16.74 9.07
C LYS A 189 -9.78 16.36 9.94
N ALA A 190 -9.98 16.22 11.25
CA ALA A 190 -8.93 15.79 12.16
C ALA A 190 -8.45 14.36 11.85
N GLU A 191 -9.38 13.41 11.66
CA GLU A 191 -9.05 12.03 11.29
C GLU A 191 -8.42 11.94 9.89
N LYS A 192 -8.89 12.74 8.92
CA LYS A 192 -8.27 12.85 7.60
C LYS A 192 -6.81 13.30 7.69
N ASN A 193 -6.54 14.37 8.44
CA ASN A 193 -5.18 14.89 8.62
C ASN A 193 -4.27 13.85 9.30
N LYS A 194 -4.77 13.13 10.30
CA LYS A 194 -4.05 12.05 10.98
C LYS A 194 -3.73 10.89 10.02
N CYS A 195 -4.69 10.52 9.18
CA CYS A 195 -4.52 9.47 8.16
C CYS A 195 -3.47 9.88 7.12
N GLU A 196 -3.58 11.09 6.54
CA GLU A 196 -2.62 11.58 5.53
C GLU A 196 -1.22 11.81 6.11
N THR A 197 -1.11 12.22 7.38
CA THR A 197 0.19 12.29 8.08
C THR A 197 0.80 10.90 8.24
N SER A 198 0.03 9.91 8.67
CA SER A 198 0.48 8.52 8.78
C SER A 198 0.93 7.97 7.42
N TYR A 199 0.18 8.26 6.35
CA TYR A 199 0.54 7.88 4.98
C TYR A 199 1.85 8.53 4.51
N THR A 200 2.06 9.81 4.81
CA THR A 200 3.30 10.52 4.47
C THR A 200 4.51 9.96 5.22
N ASN A 201 4.32 9.60 6.50
CA ASN A 201 5.33 8.91 7.29
C ASN A 201 5.66 7.52 6.74
N TRP A 202 4.65 6.77 6.30
CA TRP A 202 4.85 5.47 5.67
C TRP A 202 5.61 5.56 4.33
N LEU A 203 5.30 6.56 3.49
CA LEU A 203 6.06 6.83 2.27
C LEU A 203 7.51 7.19 2.58
N SER A 204 7.76 8.11 3.51
CA SER A 204 9.14 8.48 3.89
C SER A 204 9.90 7.36 4.60
N GLY A 205 9.21 6.43 5.25
CA GLY A 205 9.76 5.21 5.86
C GLY A 205 10.12 4.10 4.87
N GLY A 206 10.07 4.34 3.55
CA GLY A 206 10.45 3.35 2.55
C GLY A 206 9.38 2.30 2.27
N THR A 207 8.12 2.58 2.61
CA THR A 207 6.93 1.75 2.32
C THR A 207 7.06 0.32 2.85
N GLN A 208 7.43 0.18 4.12
CA GLN A 208 7.47 -1.09 4.84
C GLN A 208 6.44 -1.06 5.99
N PRO A 209 5.41 -1.93 5.99
CA PRO A 209 5.07 -2.95 4.97
C PRO A 209 4.63 -2.34 3.61
N PRO A 210 4.61 -3.12 2.49
CA PRO A 210 4.32 -2.61 1.15
C PRO A 210 2.86 -2.17 0.92
N MET A 211 1.95 -2.56 1.80
CA MET A 211 0.54 -2.16 1.80
C MET A 211 0.25 -1.28 3.01
N PHE A 212 -0.53 -0.22 2.81
CA PHE A 212 -0.95 0.71 3.85
C PHE A 212 -2.37 1.23 3.57
N THR A 213 -2.98 1.91 4.54
CA THR A 213 -4.28 2.57 4.37
C THR A 213 -4.13 4.08 4.22
N ARG A 214 -4.93 4.65 3.32
CA ARG A 214 -5.02 6.09 3.05
C ARG A 214 -6.47 6.57 3.19
N TRP A 215 -6.66 7.87 3.29
CA TRP A 215 -7.98 8.48 3.28
C TRP A 215 -8.71 8.16 1.97
N ASN A 216 -9.93 7.68 2.10
CA ASN A 216 -10.85 7.49 1.00
C ASN A 216 -11.55 8.80 0.69
N PRO A 217 -11.40 9.39 -0.51
CA PRO A 217 -12.05 10.65 -0.87
C PRO A 217 -13.57 10.61 -0.72
N ARG A 218 -14.19 9.43 -0.86
CA ARG A 218 -15.64 9.28 -0.68
C ARG A 218 -16.11 9.52 0.75
N ALA A 219 -15.23 9.39 1.75
CA ALA A 219 -15.59 9.47 3.17
C ALA A 219 -15.98 10.88 3.63
N ASP A 220 -15.64 11.93 2.87
CA ASP A 220 -16.03 13.32 3.12
C ASP A 220 -16.82 13.98 1.97
N GLU A 221 -17.00 13.29 0.84
CA GLU A 221 -17.75 13.81 -0.32
C GLU A 221 -19.26 13.94 -0.08
N GLY A 222 -19.84 13.07 0.75
CA GLY A 222 -21.29 13.03 0.99
C GLY A 222 -21.76 13.83 2.20
N CYS A 223 -20.87 14.60 2.83
CA CYS A 223 -21.25 15.37 4.00
C CYS A 223 -22.23 16.49 3.66
N PRO A 224 -23.34 16.63 4.42
CA PRO A 224 -24.34 17.63 4.11
C PRO A 224 -23.75 19.04 4.20
N ALA A 225 -24.09 19.88 3.23
CA ALA A 225 -23.69 21.29 3.20
C ALA A 225 -24.49 22.15 4.20
N LYS A 226 -25.66 21.66 4.61
CA LYS A 226 -26.59 22.35 5.51
C LYS A 226 -27.05 21.39 6.62
N PRO A 227 -27.45 21.89 7.79
CA PRO A 227 -28.04 21.05 8.83
C PRO A 227 -29.28 20.32 8.32
N THR A 228 -29.51 19.10 8.80
CA THR A 228 -30.76 18.37 8.57
C THR A 228 -31.84 18.90 9.50
N SER A 229 -33.11 18.66 9.17
CA SER A 229 -34.24 19.15 9.95
C SER A 229 -34.37 18.52 11.34
N ASP A 230 -33.81 17.33 11.54
CA ASP A 230 -33.89 16.55 12.79
C ASP A 230 -32.68 16.76 13.73
N CYS A 231 -31.59 17.37 13.23
CA CYS A 231 -30.45 17.82 14.04
C CYS A 231 -29.77 16.74 14.91
N THR A 232 -29.89 15.48 14.50
CA THR A 232 -29.28 14.34 15.18
C THR A 232 -27.88 14.07 14.63
N GLU A 233 -26.93 13.57 15.42
CA GLU A 233 -25.61 13.19 14.86
C GLU A 233 -25.77 12.09 13.80
N THR A 234 -26.73 11.18 13.99
CA THR A 234 -27.04 10.09 13.07
C THR A 234 -27.51 10.55 11.70
N SER A 235 -28.07 11.75 11.57
CA SER A 235 -28.49 12.29 10.27
C SER A 235 -27.32 12.78 9.42
N PHE A 236 -26.16 13.03 10.04
CA PHE A 236 -24.93 13.44 9.36
C PHE A 236 -24.03 12.26 9.00
N ILE A 237 -24.21 11.11 9.67
CA ILE A 237 -23.38 9.91 9.48
C ILE A 237 -23.91 9.13 8.28
N SER A 238 -23.04 8.92 7.31
CA SER A 238 -23.28 8.03 6.17
C SER A 238 -21.98 7.36 5.74
N ASP A 239 -22.06 6.40 4.83
CA ASP A 239 -20.87 5.77 4.23
C ASP A 239 -19.95 6.79 3.52
N THR A 240 -20.49 7.96 3.17
CA THR A 240 -19.79 9.04 2.48
C THR A 240 -19.59 10.30 3.34
N CYS A 241 -19.97 10.25 4.62
CA CYS A 241 -19.69 11.29 5.61
C CYS A 241 -19.35 10.63 6.95
N THR A 242 -18.11 10.17 7.06
CA THR A 242 -17.67 9.33 8.17
C THR A 242 -16.27 9.69 8.65
N THR A 243 -16.03 9.52 9.95
CA THR A 243 -14.69 9.60 10.54
C THR A 243 -13.83 8.37 10.21
N GLN A 244 -14.45 7.27 9.76
CA GLN A 244 -13.79 6.01 9.41
C GLN A 244 -13.29 5.97 7.95
N GLY A 245 -12.81 7.11 7.45
CA GLY A 245 -12.38 7.26 6.06
C GLY A 245 -10.97 6.71 5.75
N CYS A 246 -10.18 6.34 6.77
CA CYS A 246 -8.81 5.84 6.59
C CYS A 246 -8.78 4.34 6.24
N ASN A 247 -9.42 3.97 5.14
CA ASN A 247 -9.68 2.57 4.78
C ASN A 247 -9.34 2.23 3.32
N ARG A 248 -8.80 3.18 2.54
CA ARG A 248 -8.41 2.92 1.15
C ARG A 248 -7.04 2.27 1.12
N GLU A 249 -6.96 1.03 0.66
CA GLU A 249 -5.69 0.35 0.47
C GLU A 249 -4.85 1.03 -0.62
N VAL A 250 -3.56 1.19 -0.33
CA VAL A 250 -2.54 1.74 -1.23
C VAL A 250 -1.29 0.89 -1.13
N TRP A 251 -0.58 0.78 -2.25
CA TRP A 251 0.65 0.02 -2.33
C TRP A 251 1.84 0.93 -2.65
N GLY A 252 2.98 0.60 -2.07
CA GLY A 252 4.20 1.37 -2.21
C GLY A 252 5.44 0.50 -2.29
N LEU A 253 6.43 0.98 -3.05
CA LEU A 253 7.72 0.34 -3.23
C LEU A 253 8.85 1.38 -3.08
N ASP A 254 9.73 1.15 -2.12
CA ASP A 254 10.91 1.98 -1.83
C ASP A 254 10.60 3.47 -1.69
N GLY A 255 9.56 3.77 -0.91
CA GLY A 255 9.16 5.14 -0.61
C GLY A 255 8.31 5.82 -1.67
N LYS A 256 7.89 5.10 -2.71
CA LYS A 256 7.02 5.61 -3.77
C LYS A 256 5.70 4.89 -3.78
N PHE A 257 4.62 5.64 -3.97
CA PHE A 257 3.30 5.08 -4.27
C PHE A 257 3.32 4.42 -5.65
N VAL A 258 2.83 3.18 -5.76
CA VAL A 258 2.83 2.42 -7.02
C VAL A 258 1.43 2.07 -7.52
N GLY A 259 0.42 2.08 -6.65
CA GLY A 259 -0.96 1.85 -7.08
C GLY A 259 -1.93 1.49 -5.96
N PHE A 260 -3.13 1.07 -6.34
CA PHE A 260 -4.23 0.76 -5.42
C PHE A 260 -4.49 -0.75 -5.30
N THR A 261 -3.86 -1.58 -6.14
CA THR A 261 -4.04 -3.03 -6.08
C THR A 261 -2.71 -3.75 -5.92
N ARG A 262 -2.77 -5.03 -5.53
CA ARG A 262 -1.59 -5.89 -5.43
C ARG A 262 -0.92 -6.10 -6.79
N GLU A 263 -1.69 -6.08 -7.88
CA GLU A 263 -1.18 -6.21 -9.24
C GLU A 263 -0.32 -4.99 -9.62
N ASP A 264 -0.70 -3.79 -9.20
CA ASP A 264 0.12 -2.59 -9.40
C ASP A 264 1.48 -2.72 -8.70
N TYR A 265 1.49 -3.26 -7.48
CA TYR A 265 2.71 -3.56 -6.74
C TYR A 265 3.56 -4.63 -7.42
N SER A 266 2.96 -5.74 -7.85
CA SER A 266 3.66 -6.80 -8.59
C SER A 266 4.28 -6.28 -9.89
N ARG A 267 3.56 -5.43 -10.64
CA ARG A 267 4.08 -4.79 -11.84
C ARG A 267 5.25 -3.86 -11.52
N ALA A 268 5.16 -3.06 -10.45
CA ALA A 268 6.26 -2.20 -10.02
C ALA A 268 7.49 -2.99 -9.55
N LEU A 269 7.29 -4.14 -8.90
CA LEU A 269 8.35 -5.09 -8.58
C LEU A 269 8.99 -5.62 -9.87
N GLU A 270 8.19 -6.09 -10.83
CA GLU A 270 8.69 -6.61 -12.11
C GLU A 270 9.45 -5.55 -12.90
N GLU A 271 8.95 -4.32 -12.98
CA GLU A 271 9.63 -3.20 -13.65
C GLU A 271 10.96 -2.87 -12.97
N LYS A 272 11.00 -2.84 -11.63
CA LYS A 272 12.19 -2.46 -10.87
C LYS A 272 13.24 -3.56 -10.81
N TYR A 273 12.81 -4.79 -10.54
CA TYR A 273 13.65 -5.93 -10.21
C TYR A 273 13.84 -6.87 -11.39
N GLY A 274 12.86 -6.94 -12.30
CA GLY A 274 12.92 -7.80 -13.48
C GLY A 274 14.08 -7.45 -14.41
N GLN A 275 14.42 -6.18 -14.61
CA GLN A 275 15.57 -5.80 -15.45
C GLN A 275 16.91 -6.20 -14.81
N ALA A 276 17.14 -5.82 -13.55
CA ALA A 276 18.36 -6.16 -12.83
C ALA A 276 18.54 -7.68 -12.70
N CYS A 277 17.44 -8.40 -12.43
CA CYS A 277 17.44 -9.85 -12.37
C CYS A 277 17.73 -10.49 -13.73
N THR A 278 17.09 -10.01 -14.80
CA THR A 278 17.32 -10.49 -16.18
C THR A 278 18.76 -10.25 -16.63
N GLU A 279 19.32 -9.08 -16.36
CA GLU A 279 20.72 -8.77 -16.67
C GLU A 279 21.68 -9.65 -15.89
N TRP A 280 21.42 -9.88 -14.60
CA TRP A 280 22.23 -10.76 -13.77
C TRP A 280 22.21 -12.21 -14.28
N VAL A 281 21.03 -12.77 -14.57
CA VAL A 281 20.89 -14.11 -15.17
C VAL A 281 21.60 -14.17 -16.53
N ALA A 282 21.46 -13.15 -17.38
CA ALA A 282 22.14 -13.07 -18.66
C ALA A 282 23.67 -13.03 -18.51
N ASN A 283 24.20 -12.34 -17.50
CA ASN A 283 25.62 -12.31 -17.19
C ASN A 283 26.13 -13.67 -16.70
N LYS A 284 25.37 -14.37 -15.85
CA LYS A 284 25.69 -15.76 -15.45
C LYS A 284 25.72 -16.71 -16.65
N LYS A 285 24.80 -16.54 -17.61
CA LYS A 285 24.77 -17.26 -18.88
C LYS A 285 26.00 -17.02 -19.74
N LYS A 286 26.37 -15.74 -19.96
CA LYS A 286 27.57 -15.36 -20.72
C LYS A 286 28.85 -15.92 -20.09
N ALA A 287 28.94 -15.92 -18.75
CA ALA A 287 30.09 -16.43 -18.02
C ALA A 287 30.17 -17.96 -17.96
N LYS A 288 29.17 -18.70 -18.49
CA LYS A 288 29.02 -20.15 -18.31
C LYS A 288 29.15 -20.55 -16.82
N TYR A 289 28.58 -19.74 -15.94
CA TYR A 289 28.74 -19.90 -14.49
C TYR A 289 28.11 -21.20 -13.98
N THR A 290 28.78 -21.85 -13.02
CA THR A 290 28.24 -22.98 -12.26
C THR A 290 28.26 -22.60 -10.78
N ASN A 291 27.18 -22.90 -10.03
CA ASN A 291 27.08 -22.56 -8.60
C ASN A 291 28.32 -23.01 -7.81
N SER A 292 28.86 -22.10 -6.99
CA SER A 292 29.98 -22.33 -6.08
C SER A 292 29.70 -21.64 -4.74
N PRO A 293 29.61 -22.38 -3.61
CA PRO A 293 29.68 -23.84 -3.52
C PRO A 293 28.47 -24.53 -4.17
N GLN A 294 28.67 -25.74 -4.71
CA GLN A 294 27.66 -26.45 -5.52
C GLN A 294 26.40 -26.83 -4.75
N ASN A 295 26.43 -26.84 -3.42
CA ASN A 295 25.31 -27.21 -2.56
C ASN A 295 24.43 -26.03 -2.12
N LEU A 296 24.73 -24.80 -2.57
CA LEU A 296 23.96 -23.61 -2.21
C LEU A 296 23.37 -22.91 -3.44
N PRO A 297 22.10 -22.45 -3.35
CA PRO A 297 21.51 -21.62 -4.38
C PRO A 297 22.21 -20.25 -4.44
N GLN A 298 22.17 -19.62 -5.60
CA GLN A 298 22.53 -18.21 -5.72
C GLN A 298 21.28 -17.36 -5.47
N LYS A 299 21.47 -16.27 -4.73
CA LYS A 299 20.43 -15.27 -4.47
C LYS A 299 20.95 -13.91 -4.89
N LEU A 300 20.09 -13.12 -5.52
CA LEU A 300 20.33 -11.70 -5.78
C LEU A 300 19.22 -10.94 -5.06
N LYS A 301 19.57 -9.95 -4.22
CA LYS A 301 18.60 -9.19 -3.42
C LYS A 301 17.54 -8.55 -4.33
N GLU A 302 17.98 -8.11 -5.50
CA GLU A 302 17.19 -7.51 -6.57
C GLU A 302 16.34 -8.53 -7.35
N CYS A 303 16.46 -9.84 -7.11
CA CYS A 303 15.55 -10.86 -7.65
C CYS A 303 14.53 -11.35 -6.59
N GLY A 304 14.48 -10.72 -5.41
CA GLY A 304 13.65 -11.18 -4.30
C GLY A 304 14.18 -12.46 -3.64
N GLU A 305 13.27 -13.30 -3.14
CA GLU A 305 13.61 -14.58 -2.47
C GLU A 305 13.90 -15.74 -3.43
N GLN A 306 13.90 -15.49 -4.74
CA GLN A 306 14.12 -16.52 -5.75
C GLN A 306 15.51 -17.15 -5.63
N GLU A 307 15.55 -18.47 -5.71
CA GLU A 307 16.76 -19.28 -5.70
C GLU A 307 17.15 -19.69 -7.12
N PHE A 308 18.41 -19.49 -7.48
CA PHE A 308 18.93 -19.81 -8.81
C PHE A 308 19.98 -20.93 -8.74
N TRP A 309 19.88 -21.86 -9.69
CA TRP A 309 20.71 -23.06 -9.77
C TRP A 309 21.39 -23.13 -11.13
N PHE A 310 22.51 -22.42 -11.26
CA PHE A 310 23.21 -22.32 -12.53
C PHE A 310 24.16 -23.48 -12.77
N TYR A 311 24.05 -24.14 -13.92
CA TYR A 311 25.05 -25.07 -14.45
C TYR A 311 25.51 -24.63 -15.83
N LYS A 312 26.80 -24.33 -16.00
CA LYS A 312 27.39 -23.85 -17.26
C LYS A 312 26.62 -22.65 -17.88
N GLY A 313 26.09 -21.78 -17.02
CA GLY A 313 25.38 -20.56 -17.37
C GLY A 313 23.87 -20.74 -17.61
N ILE A 314 23.34 -21.96 -17.47
CA ILE A 314 21.91 -22.22 -17.59
C ILE A 314 21.34 -22.32 -16.17
N ASP A 315 20.35 -21.50 -15.85
CA ASP A 315 19.56 -21.69 -14.63
C ASP A 315 18.64 -22.89 -14.81
N LEU A 316 18.74 -23.84 -13.89
CA LEU A 316 17.96 -25.08 -13.87
C LEU A 316 16.78 -24.98 -12.89
N GLY A 317 16.55 -23.82 -12.27
CA GLY A 317 15.36 -23.51 -11.45
C GLY A 317 15.26 -24.26 -10.11
N SER A 318 15.91 -25.42 -9.97
CA SER A 318 15.86 -26.22 -8.75
C SER A 318 17.17 -26.98 -8.49
N LYS A 319 17.40 -27.30 -7.21
CA LYS A 319 18.52 -28.13 -6.78
C LYS A 319 18.49 -29.53 -7.42
N GLU A 320 17.31 -30.12 -7.55
CA GLU A 320 17.15 -31.47 -8.09
C GLU A 320 17.59 -31.55 -9.56
N GLU A 321 17.17 -30.58 -10.39
CA GLU A 321 17.60 -30.53 -11.79
C GLU A 321 19.09 -30.23 -11.94
N PHE A 322 19.62 -29.39 -11.05
CA PHE A 322 21.05 -29.12 -10.96
C PHE A 322 21.87 -30.35 -10.61
N ASP A 323 21.49 -31.09 -9.57
CA ASP A 323 22.15 -32.33 -9.16
C ASP A 323 22.07 -33.39 -10.27
N LYS A 324 20.90 -33.56 -10.91
CA LYS A 324 20.72 -34.46 -12.08
C LYS A 324 21.67 -34.09 -13.22
N ARG A 325 21.81 -32.80 -13.53
CA ARG A 325 22.65 -32.35 -14.64
C ARG A 325 24.14 -32.50 -14.35
N ILE A 326 24.58 -32.14 -13.13
CA ILE A 326 25.97 -32.38 -12.70
C ILE A 326 26.28 -33.87 -12.72
N CYS A 327 25.38 -34.70 -12.18
CA CYS A 327 25.56 -36.13 -12.15
C CYS A 327 25.72 -36.71 -13.56
N SER A 328 24.84 -36.34 -14.49
CA SER A 328 24.91 -36.78 -15.89
C SER A 328 26.25 -36.41 -16.55
N ASP A 329 26.67 -35.15 -16.46
CA ASP A 329 27.94 -34.71 -17.06
C ASP A 329 29.15 -35.40 -16.40
N ASN A 330 29.13 -35.61 -15.08
CA ASN A 330 30.20 -36.30 -14.37
C ASN A 330 30.21 -37.82 -14.66
N LEU A 331 29.06 -38.44 -14.89
CA LEU A 331 28.96 -39.83 -15.34
C LEU A 331 29.56 -40.00 -16.73
N GLU A 332 29.31 -39.08 -17.65
CA GLU A 332 29.93 -39.09 -18.99
C GLU A 332 31.47 -38.99 -18.93
N VAL A 333 32.00 -38.18 -18.00
CA VAL A 333 33.45 -38.13 -17.76
C VAL A 333 33.95 -39.43 -17.13
N ALA A 334 33.23 -39.96 -16.15
CA ALA A 334 33.60 -41.19 -15.45
C ALA A 334 33.59 -42.42 -16.37
N LYS A 335 32.66 -42.54 -17.31
CA LYS A 335 32.61 -43.65 -18.28
C LYS A 335 33.96 -43.93 -18.96
N LYS A 336 34.79 -42.90 -19.16
CA LYS A 336 36.13 -42.99 -19.78
C LYS A 336 37.15 -43.83 -18.99
N THR A 337 36.90 -44.16 -17.74
CA THR A 337 37.79 -44.96 -16.89
C THR A 337 37.03 -46.10 -16.23
N SER A 338 37.59 -47.32 -16.28
CA SER A 338 36.98 -48.49 -15.63
C SER A 338 37.24 -48.49 -14.12
N GLY A 339 36.32 -49.09 -13.36
CA GLY A 339 36.44 -49.22 -11.91
C GLY A 339 35.14 -48.99 -11.16
N LYS A 340 35.19 -49.21 -9.84
CA LYS A 340 34.09 -48.93 -8.88
C LYS A 340 34.40 -47.62 -8.16
N ARG A 341 33.49 -46.64 -8.22
CA ARG A 341 33.64 -45.36 -7.48
C ARG A 341 32.30 -44.64 -7.29
N THR A 342 32.28 -43.70 -6.36
CA THR A 342 31.22 -42.70 -6.26
C THR A 342 31.48 -41.56 -7.25
N VAL A 343 30.43 -40.91 -7.73
CA VAL A 343 30.51 -39.80 -8.68
C VAL A 343 29.97 -38.54 -8.02
N GLN A 344 30.76 -37.46 -8.04
CA GLN A 344 30.34 -36.19 -7.46
C GLN A 344 29.02 -35.70 -8.08
N GLY A 345 28.08 -35.28 -7.25
CA GLY A 345 26.74 -34.85 -7.68
C GLY A 345 25.73 -35.98 -7.92
N CYS A 346 26.14 -37.24 -7.86
CA CYS A 346 25.25 -38.41 -7.99
C CYS A 346 24.88 -39.06 -6.63
N GLY A 347 25.01 -38.31 -5.53
CA GLY A 347 24.86 -38.84 -4.18
C GLY A 347 25.94 -39.85 -3.78
N ASN A 348 25.65 -40.67 -2.76
CA ASN A 348 26.58 -41.69 -2.24
C ASN A 348 26.46 -43.03 -2.99
N GLN A 349 25.79 -43.05 -4.15
CA GLN A 349 25.67 -44.26 -4.96
C GLN A 349 27.02 -44.65 -5.53
N THR A 350 27.35 -45.94 -5.42
CA THR A 350 28.53 -46.50 -6.07
C THR A 350 28.17 -46.95 -7.47
N TYR A 351 28.93 -46.48 -8.46
CA TYR A 351 28.76 -46.83 -9.86
C TYR A 351 29.89 -47.75 -10.31
N TYR A 352 29.55 -48.65 -11.23
CA TYR A 352 30.49 -49.61 -11.79
C TYR A 352 30.71 -49.30 -13.27
N PHE A 353 31.92 -48.90 -13.63
CA PHE A 353 32.27 -48.48 -14.99
C PHE A 353 33.09 -49.56 -15.69
N CYS A 354 32.68 -49.96 -16.89
CA CYS A 354 33.41 -50.91 -17.73
C CYS A 354 33.18 -50.59 -19.21
N GLU A 355 34.27 -50.41 -19.99
CA GLU A 355 34.24 -50.11 -21.43
C GLU A 355 33.31 -48.94 -21.84
N ASN A 356 33.40 -47.78 -21.17
CA ASN A 356 32.52 -46.63 -21.42
C ASN A 356 31.02 -46.89 -21.14
N THR A 357 30.68 -48.00 -20.50
CA THR A 357 29.32 -48.31 -20.04
C THR A 357 29.25 -48.37 -18.52
N ILE A 358 28.07 -48.06 -17.98
CA ILE A 358 27.74 -48.24 -16.56
C ILE A 358 27.09 -49.61 -16.42
N LYS A 359 27.48 -50.37 -15.39
CA LYS A 359 26.87 -51.66 -15.05
C LYS A 359 25.93 -51.51 -13.88
N ASP A 360 24.82 -52.24 -13.92
CA ASP A 360 23.74 -52.10 -12.95
C ASP A 360 24.07 -52.82 -11.63
N SER A 361 25.01 -53.76 -11.67
CA SER A 361 25.43 -54.53 -10.51
C SER A 361 26.93 -54.78 -10.47
N GLU A 362 27.42 -55.09 -9.26
CA GLU A 362 28.79 -55.54 -9.06
C GLU A 362 29.09 -56.83 -9.83
N ARG A 363 28.10 -57.70 -10.00
CA ARG A 363 28.23 -58.95 -10.77
C ARG A 363 28.51 -58.66 -12.25
N GLU A 364 27.69 -57.83 -12.89
CA GLU A 364 27.90 -57.45 -14.29
C GLU A 364 29.22 -56.73 -14.51
N TYR A 365 29.64 -55.93 -13.53
CA TYR A 365 30.96 -55.32 -13.53
C TYR A 365 32.08 -56.36 -13.46
N LYS A 366 31.99 -57.35 -12.57
CA LYS A 366 32.96 -58.44 -12.46
C LYS A 366 33.02 -59.26 -13.74
N GLU A 367 31.87 -59.57 -14.34
CA GLU A 367 31.79 -60.26 -15.63
C GLU A 367 32.44 -59.44 -16.75
N CYS A 368 32.16 -58.14 -16.83
CA CYS A 368 32.75 -57.24 -17.83
C CYS A 368 34.27 -57.04 -17.62
N SER A 369 34.69 -56.78 -16.38
CA SER A 369 36.10 -56.67 -16.01
C SER A 369 36.87 -57.95 -16.32
N CYS A 370 36.27 -59.11 -16.03
CA CYS A 370 36.82 -60.42 -16.35
C CYS A 370 36.98 -60.63 -17.85
N LYS A 371 35.95 -60.29 -18.64
CA LYS A 371 36.00 -60.39 -20.11
C LYS A 371 37.13 -59.52 -20.67
N ASN A 372 37.26 -58.29 -20.20
CA ASN A 372 38.29 -57.36 -20.67
C ASN A 372 39.70 -57.86 -20.32
N GLU A 373 39.86 -58.43 -19.13
CA GLU A 373 41.14 -58.97 -18.71
C GLU A 373 41.52 -60.24 -19.49
N LYS A 374 40.57 -61.17 -19.67
CA LYS A 374 40.76 -62.35 -20.53
C LYS A 374 41.16 -61.93 -21.94
N PHE A 375 40.49 -60.93 -22.51
CA PHE A 375 40.81 -60.39 -23.82
C PHE A 375 42.19 -59.73 -23.87
N LYS A 376 42.55 -58.92 -22.86
CA LYS A 376 43.87 -58.31 -22.74
C LYS A 376 44.98 -59.37 -22.65
N LYS A 377 44.81 -60.40 -21.82
CA LYS A 377 45.77 -61.50 -21.68
C LYS A 377 45.87 -62.35 -22.95
N ALA A 378 44.75 -62.57 -23.64
CA ALA A 378 44.75 -63.25 -24.92
C ALA A 378 45.54 -62.47 -25.98
N GLN A 379 45.43 -61.14 -25.99
CA GLN A 379 46.24 -60.28 -26.87
C GLN A 379 47.73 -60.29 -26.53
N GLU A 380 48.13 -60.58 -25.29
CA GLU A 380 49.54 -60.72 -24.88
C GLU A 380 50.21 -62.01 -25.42
N ASN A 381 49.50 -62.89 -26.16
CA ASN A 381 50.02 -64.15 -26.76
C ASN A 381 50.66 -65.13 -25.76
N LYS A 382 50.20 -65.15 -24.52
CA LYS A 382 50.71 -66.06 -23.51
C LYS A 382 49.80 -67.29 -23.43
N ASN A 383 50.31 -68.44 -23.87
CA ASN A 383 49.64 -69.72 -23.67
C ASN A 383 49.84 -70.20 -22.22
N GLY A 384 48.79 -70.73 -21.60
CA GLY A 384 48.86 -71.29 -20.26
C GLY A 384 47.64 -71.01 -19.38
N ALA A 385 47.75 -71.45 -18.12
CA ALA A 385 46.74 -71.22 -17.08
C ALA A 385 46.95 -69.84 -16.43
N PHE A 386 45.86 -69.09 -16.26
CA PHE A 386 45.84 -67.80 -15.56
C PHE A 386 44.99 -67.93 -14.32
N LYS A 387 45.61 -67.73 -13.15
CA LYS A 387 44.92 -67.76 -11.87
C LYS A 387 44.31 -66.41 -11.56
N THR A 388 43.07 -66.44 -11.08
CA THR A 388 42.26 -65.25 -10.78
C THR A 388 42.88 -64.28 -9.78
N GLN A 389 43.72 -64.78 -8.87
CA GLN A 389 44.36 -63.97 -7.83
C GLN A 389 45.50 -63.10 -8.37
N GLU A 390 46.06 -63.43 -9.54
CA GLU A 390 47.18 -62.70 -10.15
C GLU A 390 46.73 -61.58 -11.09
N THR A 391 45.44 -61.58 -11.46
CA THR A 391 44.85 -60.71 -12.47
C THR A 391 44.18 -59.46 -11.87
N GLY A 392 43.72 -59.53 -10.61
CA GLY A 392 43.06 -58.41 -9.94
C GLY A 392 41.58 -58.24 -10.32
N ALA A 393 41.07 -58.97 -11.33
CA ALA A 393 39.65 -59.14 -11.57
C ALA A 393 39.01 -60.14 -10.60
N GLU A 394 38.32 -59.63 -9.58
CA GLU A 394 37.47 -60.44 -8.71
C GLU A 394 36.41 -61.20 -9.52
N GLY A 395 36.25 -62.50 -9.25
CA GLY A 395 35.15 -63.32 -9.81
C GLY A 395 35.39 -63.93 -11.18
N CYS A 396 36.61 -63.88 -11.72
CA CYS A 396 36.87 -64.27 -13.11
C CYS A 396 37.01 -65.79 -13.37
N GLY A 397 37.06 -66.59 -12.29
CA GLY A 397 37.45 -68.01 -12.31
C GLY A 397 38.85 -68.22 -12.89
N ASP A 398 39.46 -69.37 -12.62
CA ASP A 398 40.67 -69.73 -13.37
C ASP A 398 40.29 -69.95 -14.84
N PHE A 399 41.16 -69.53 -15.75
CA PHE A 399 40.94 -69.67 -17.19
C PHE A 399 42.24 -70.00 -17.92
N TRP A 400 42.11 -70.57 -19.10
CA TRP A 400 43.25 -70.97 -19.92
C TRP A 400 43.24 -70.22 -21.24
N ILE A 401 44.41 -69.89 -21.77
CA ILE A 401 44.55 -69.27 -23.08
C ILE A 401 45.41 -70.16 -23.96
N CYS A 402 44.93 -70.47 -25.16
CA CYS A 402 45.64 -71.23 -26.18
C CYS A 402 45.47 -70.53 -27.53
N ASP A 403 46.56 -70.01 -28.10
CA ASP A 403 46.59 -69.31 -29.39
C ASP A 403 45.57 -68.17 -29.49
N LYS A 404 45.55 -67.31 -28.47
CA LYS A 404 44.59 -66.20 -28.27
C LYS A 404 43.14 -66.62 -28.01
N GLU A 405 42.83 -67.92 -28.01
CA GLU A 405 41.50 -68.41 -27.64
C GLU A 405 41.41 -68.63 -26.13
N ILE A 406 40.31 -68.15 -25.55
CA ILE A 406 40.02 -68.27 -24.11
C ILE A 406 39.22 -69.55 -23.89
N LEU A 407 39.73 -70.43 -23.04
CA LEU A 407 39.17 -71.73 -22.74
C LEU A 407 38.69 -71.77 -21.27
N GLY A 408 37.52 -72.38 -21.06
CA GLY A 408 36.81 -72.39 -19.77
C GLY A 408 37.28 -73.44 -18.77
N ASP A 409 38.00 -74.46 -19.23
CA ASP A 409 38.46 -75.58 -18.41
C ASP A 409 39.80 -76.12 -18.92
N LYS A 410 40.48 -76.88 -18.05
CA LYS A 410 41.79 -77.45 -18.32
C LYS A 410 41.77 -78.50 -19.43
N ASP A 411 40.72 -79.32 -19.51
CA ASP A 411 40.67 -80.42 -20.49
C ASP A 411 40.57 -79.86 -21.92
N SER A 412 39.78 -78.80 -22.10
CA SER A 412 39.71 -78.01 -23.33
C SER A 412 41.07 -77.45 -23.72
N TYR A 413 41.85 -76.96 -22.75
CA TYR A 413 43.22 -76.49 -22.99
C TYR A 413 44.19 -77.61 -23.33
N ASP A 414 44.18 -78.70 -22.59
CA ASP A 414 45.10 -79.82 -22.81
C ASP A 414 44.83 -80.52 -24.15
N ASN A 415 43.57 -80.59 -24.58
CA ASN A 415 43.21 -81.11 -25.91
C ASN A 415 43.72 -80.23 -27.06
N LYS A 416 43.75 -78.90 -26.86
CA LYS A 416 44.11 -77.95 -27.91
C LYS A 416 45.60 -77.59 -27.94
N CYS A 417 46.17 -77.34 -26.77
CA CYS A 417 47.55 -76.89 -26.57
C CYS A 417 48.43 -77.93 -25.84
N GLY A 418 47.84 -78.91 -25.15
CA GLY A 418 48.56 -79.90 -24.32
C GLY A 418 49.12 -81.10 -25.10
N LYS A 419 48.63 -81.37 -26.31
CA LYS A 419 49.28 -82.32 -27.22
C LYS A 419 50.48 -81.64 -27.87
N LYS A 420 51.65 -81.70 -27.23
CA LYS A 420 52.87 -81.82 -28.02
C LYS A 420 52.73 -83.14 -28.75
N GLU A 421 52.44 -83.12 -30.05
CA GLU A 421 52.81 -84.25 -30.89
C GLU A 421 54.27 -84.56 -30.56
N GLU A 422 54.52 -85.78 -30.05
CA GLU A 422 55.89 -86.27 -30.05
C GLU A 422 56.39 -86.09 -31.48
N PRO A 423 57.58 -85.47 -31.67
CA PRO A 423 58.11 -85.31 -33.01
C PRO A 423 58.06 -86.68 -33.68
N PRO A 424 57.57 -86.78 -34.93
CA PRO A 424 57.46 -88.06 -35.60
C PRO A 424 58.79 -88.80 -35.47
N PRO A 425 58.77 -90.13 -35.20
CA PRO A 425 59.99 -90.90 -35.07
C PRO A 425 60.85 -90.59 -36.29
N LYS A 426 62.10 -90.15 -36.05
CA LYS A 426 63.05 -89.85 -37.12
C LYS A 426 63.12 -91.08 -38.02
N ASP A 427 62.42 -91.03 -39.15
CA ASP A 427 62.54 -92.05 -40.16
C ASP A 427 64.01 -92.13 -40.54
N ASN A 428 64.51 -93.34 -40.40
CA ASN A 428 65.88 -93.73 -40.60
C ASN A 428 66.14 -93.66 -42.11
N VAL A 429 66.33 -92.45 -42.63
CA VAL A 429 66.81 -92.23 -44.00
C VAL A 429 68.26 -92.68 -44.01
N GLN A 430 68.40 -93.93 -44.44
CA GLN A 430 69.61 -94.57 -44.93
C GLN A 430 70.39 -93.56 -45.77
N LYS A 431 71.54 -93.11 -45.26
CA LYS A 431 72.54 -92.37 -46.02
C LYS A 431 73.01 -93.27 -47.18
N PRO A 432 72.87 -92.86 -48.47
CA PRO A 432 73.74 -93.39 -49.48
C PRO A 432 75.16 -92.87 -49.24
N TRP A 433 76.10 -93.78 -49.45
CA TRP A 433 77.53 -93.56 -49.40
C TRP A 433 78.02 -92.58 -50.49
N TYR A 434 79.09 -91.85 -50.14
CA TYR A 434 80.00 -91.03 -50.98
C TYR A 434 79.47 -89.69 -51.53
N CYS A 435 80.20 -88.58 -51.54
CA CYS A 435 81.65 -88.36 -51.59
C CYS A 435 82.15 -87.35 -50.53
N TYR A 436 83.25 -87.72 -49.87
CA TYR A 436 84.11 -86.78 -49.15
C TYR A 436 84.90 -85.97 -50.18
N LYS A 437 84.96 -84.64 -50.04
CA LYS A 437 85.99 -83.81 -50.70
C LYS A 437 86.74 -83.01 -49.65
N SER A 438 87.74 -83.65 -49.07
CA SER A 438 88.88 -82.96 -48.48
C SER A 438 89.77 -82.47 -49.62
N TRP A 439 90.09 -81.18 -49.64
CA TRP A 439 91.28 -80.58 -50.23
C TRP A 439 91.54 -80.85 -51.73
N GLY A 440 91.29 -79.82 -52.54
CA GLY A 440 92.07 -79.50 -53.74
C GLY A 440 92.20 -80.59 -54.80
N LYS A 441 91.22 -80.65 -55.71
CA LYS A 441 91.38 -80.75 -57.17
C LYS A 441 90.03 -81.08 -57.83
N ASP A 442 89.79 -80.43 -58.96
CA ASP A 442 88.60 -80.56 -59.78
C ASP A 442 88.55 -81.90 -60.50
N TYR A 443 87.36 -82.52 -60.57
CA TYR A 443 87.00 -83.40 -61.68
C TYR A 443 85.49 -83.32 -61.97
N PRO A 444 85.09 -83.40 -63.25
CA PRO A 444 83.75 -83.11 -63.76
C PRO A 444 82.91 -84.39 -63.89
N GLY A 445 81.61 -84.30 -63.60
CA GLY A 445 80.65 -85.39 -63.86
C GLY A 445 79.98 -85.98 -62.62
N CYS A 446 79.20 -85.17 -61.92
CA CYS A 446 78.01 -85.65 -61.22
C CYS A 446 76.87 -84.77 -61.74
N GLN A 447 76.02 -85.33 -62.61
CA GLN A 447 74.85 -84.64 -63.16
C GLN A 447 73.80 -84.40 -62.08
#